data_AF-A0A9N8D993-F1
#
_entry.id   AF-A0A9N8D993-F1
#
_cell.length_a   1.000
_cell.length_b   1.000
_cell.length_c   1.000
_cell.angle_alpha   90.00
_cell.angle_beta   90.00
_cell.angle_gamma   90.00
#
_symmetry.space_group_name_H-M   'P 1'
#
loop_
_entity.id
_entity.type
_entity.pdbx_description
1 polymer ?
#
loop_
_entity_poly.entity_id
_entity_poly.type
_entity_poly.pdbx_seq_one_letter_code
_entity_poly.pdbx_strand_id
1 'polypeptide(L)'
;MGTSTDKTSSKKTAKSAGKTSAKSSKGTGSGSINKAQENIVITLGKLKAIGMVQPKKTEVQIFSGNSKTKAGYEKNLGTLRKLGYIEYLSGSMVKLAEKGIRFVGVVDPSSITNESVHNDMKEMLVPKAREIFDVLADGKVHNRREVAEHLNYDMTKLSGYEKNISKMKTLGFVEYHSKTTFALTDRCFPLGRPKN
;
A
#
# COMPACT_ATOMS: atom_id res chain seq x y z
N MET A 1 -28.90 63.04 5.68
CA MET A 1 -28.00 64.09 5.15
C MET A 1 -26.59 63.61 5.46
N GLY A 2 -25.89 62.94 4.54
CA GLY A 2 -25.22 63.54 3.38
C GLY A 2 -23.89 64.13 3.88
N THR A 3 -22.74 63.49 3.64
CA THR A 3 -21.97 63.70 2.40
C THR A 3 -20.96 62.57 2.16
N SER A 4 -20.95 62.07 0.92
CA SER A 4 -19.83 61.37 0.31
C SER A 4 -18.74 62.37 -0.08
N THR A 5 -17.47 61.97 0.03
CA THR A 5 -16.43 62.40 -0.92
C THR A 5 -15.52 61.24 -1.30
N ASP A 6 -15.10 61.34 -2.55
CA ASP A 6 -14.56 60.35 -3.45
C ASP A 6 -13.02 60.48 -3.53
N LYS A 7 -12.38 59.50 -4.18
CA LYS A 7 -11.16 59.67 -5.02
C LYS A 7 -9.77 59.72 -4.34
N THR A 8 -8.92 58.72 -4.63
CA THR A 8 -7.94 58.76 -5.75
C THR A 8 -6.76 57.79 -5.53
N SER A 9 -6.50 56.99 -6.56
CA SER A 9 -5.33 56.18 -6.89
C SER A 9 -3.95 56.72 -6.47
N SER A 10 -3.04 55.81 -6.14
CA SER A 10 -1.65 55.85 -6.62
C SER A 10 -1.02 54.46 -6.71
N LYS A 11 -0.50 54.19 -7.91
CA LYS A 11 0.09 52.97 -8.44
C LYS A 11 1.58 53.23 -8.61
N LYS A 12 2.48 52.34 -8.17
CA LYS A 12 3.82 52.06 -8.76
C LYS A 12 4.54 50.96 -7.96
N THR A 13 4.58 49.74 -8.49
CA THR A 13 5.70 49.11 -9.24
C THR A 13 6.81 48.52 -8.38
N ALA A 14 6.87 47.19 -8.31
CA ALA A 14 8.11 46.45 -8.34
C ALA A 14 7.95 45.29 -9.33
N LYS A 15 8.81 45.33 -10.36
CA LYS A 15 8.86 44.45 -11.53
C LYS A 15 9.97 43.43 -11.24
N SER A 16 9.64 42.15 -11.20
CA SER A 16 10.62 41.06 -11.23
C SER A 16 10.13 40.03 -12.24
N ALA A 17 10.79 40.04 -13.40
CA ALA A 17 10.56 39.13 -14.50
C ALA A 17 11.32 37.81 -14.27
N GLY A 18 10.76 36.73 -14.82
CA GLY A 18 11.58 35.68 -15.43
C GLY A 18 11.77 34.39 -14.64
N LYS A 19 10.77 33.49 -14.70
CA LYS A 19 10.98 32.12 -15.19
C LYS A 19 9.63 31.48 -15.53
N THR A 20 9.16 31.77 -16.73
CA THR A 20 8.20 30.96 -17.49
C THR A 20 8.83 29.59 -17.74
N SER A 21 8.57 28.64 -16.85
CA SER A 21 8.73 27.22 -17.19
C SER A 21 7.46 26.75 -17.90
N ALA A 22 7.68 26.01 -18.98
CA ALA A 22 6.71 25.69 -20.00
C ALA A 22 5.41 25.11 -19.43
N LYS A 23 4.32 25.80 -19.77
CA LYS A 23 2.95 25.33 -19.68
C LYS A 23 2.80 24.12 -20.60
N SER A 24 3.00 22.92 -20.05
CA SER A 24 2.68 21.68 -20.74
C SER A 24 1.21 21.70 -21.15
N SER A 25 1.01 21.46 -22.43
CA SER A 25 -0.24 21.55 -23.17
C SER A 25 -1.32 20.64 -22.61
N LYS A 26 -2.51 21.23 -22.63
CA LYS A 26 -3.84 20.70 -22.40
C LYS A 26 -4.08 19.43 -23.23
N GLY A 27 -4.16 18.27 -22.57
CA GLY A 27 -4.83 17.07 -23.07
C GLY A 27 -6.29 17.09 -22.62
N THR A 28 -7.20 17.18 -23.59
CA THR A 28 -8.64 17.34 -23.40
C THR A 28 -9.28 15.99 -22.99
N GLY A 29 -9.84 15.92 -21.78
CA GLY A 29 -10.87 14.95 -21.38
C GLY A 29 -10.43 13.52 -21.01
N SER A 30 -9.99 13.29 -19.77
CA SER A 30 -10.02 11.95 -19.14
C SER A 30 -9.87 12.09 -17.62
N GLY A 31 -10.70 11.38 -16.85
CA GLY A 31 -10.62 11.33 -15.39
C GLY A 31 -9.27 10.79 -14.88
N SER A 32 -8.33 11.71 -14.62
CA SER A 32 -7.02 11.41 -14.05
C SER A 32 -7.17 11.04 -12.57
N ILE A 33 -6.65 9.86 -12.22
CA ILE A 33 -6.61 9.38 -10.84
C ILE A 33 -5.40 9.97 -10.11
N ASN A 34 -5.49 10.15 -8.79
CA ASN A 34 -4.37 10.65 -7.99
C ASN A 34 -3.34 9.52 -7.69
N LYS A 35 -2.18 9.87 -7.11
CA LYS A 35 -1.10 8.88 -6.87
C LYS A 35 -1.53 7.70 -5.97
N ALA A 36 -2.34 7.98 -4.96
CA ALA A 36 -2.83 6.94 -4.06
C ALA A 36 -3.79 5.96 -4.78
N GLN A 37 -4.62 6.48 -5.69
CA GLN A 37 -5.52 5.71 -6.54
C GLN A 37 -4.75 4.93 -7.63
N GLU A 38 -3.74 5.55 -8.24
CA GLU A 38 -2.82 4.91 -9.18
C GLU A 38 -2.13 3.71 -8.54
N ASN A 39 -1.59 3.87 -7.32
CA ASN A 39 -0.97 2.79 -6.58
C ASN A 39 -1.93 1.61 -6.36
N ILE A 40 -3.21 1.85 -6.08
CA ILE A 40 -4.23 0.80 -5.94
C ILE A 40 -4.41 0.03 -7.25
N VAL A 41 -4.51 0.73 -8.38
CA VAL A 41 -4.71 0.12 -9.71
C VAL A 41 -3.48 -0.69 -10.13
N ILE A 42 -2.27 -0.13 -9.96
CA ILE A 42 -1.00 -0.84 -10.23
C ILE A 42 -0.89 -2.09 -9.34
N THR A 43 -1.24 -1.96 -8.06
CA THR A 43 -1.21 -3.09 -7.10
C THR A 43 -2.14 -4.20 -7.53
N LEU A 44 -3.37 -3.89 -7.95
CA LEU A 44 -4.30 -4.89 -8.49
C LEU A 44 -3.74 -5.57 -9.74
N GLY A 45 -3.01 -4.83 -10.58
CA GLY A 45 -2.29 -5.38 -11.73
C GLY A 45 -1.21 -6.37 -11.33
N LYS A 46 -0.38 -6.01 -10.35
CA LYS A 46 0.66 -6.88 -9.78
C LYS A 46 0.04 -8.14 -9.16
N LEU A 47 -0.99 -7.99 -8.34
CA LEU A 47 -1.71 -9.10 -7.72
C LEU A 47 -2.32 -10.05 -8.76
N LYS A 48 -2.88 -9.51 -9.84
CA LYS A 48 -3.37 -10.32 -10.96
C LYS A 48 -2.22 -11.07 -11.66
N ALA A 49 -1.07 -10.44 -11.86
CA ALA A 49 0.09 -11.06 -12.51
C ALA A 49 0.66 -12.25 -11.72
N ILE A 50 0.57 -12.21 -10.39
CA ILE A 50 0.97 -13.32 -9.50
C ILE A 50 -0.17 -14.34 -9.23
N GLY A 51 -1.27 -14.28 -9.99
CA GLY A 51 -2.38 -15.24 -9.89
C GLY A 51 -3.47 -14.91 -8.85
N MET A 52 -3.33 -13.82 -8.07
CA MET A 52 -4.41 -13.33 -7.20
C MET A 52 -5.38 -12.46 -8.00
N VAL A 53 -6.31 -13.11 -8.72
CA VAL A 53 -7.24 -12.43 -9.64
C VAL A 53 -8.34 -11.63 -8.91
N GLN A 54 -8.71 -12.04 -7.69
CA GLN A 54 -9.83 -11.45 -6.93
C GLN A 54 -9.44 -11.16 -5.47
N PRO A 55 -8.46 -10.29 -5.23
CA PRO A 55 -8.00 -10.00 -3.87
C PRO A 55 -9.10 -9.31 -3.05
N LYS A 56 -9.08 -9.53 -1.74
CA LYS A 56 -9.93 -8.80 -0.80
C LYS A 56 -9.50 -7.33 -0.76
N LYS A 57 -10.45 -6.42 -0.52
CA LYS A 57 -10.17 -4.98 -0.36
C LYS A 57 -9.09 -4.73 0.69
N THR A 58 -9.06 -5.51 1.77
CA THR A 58 -8.04 -5.40 2.82
C THR A 58 -6.64 -5.78 2.32
N GLU A 59 -6.52 -6.77 1.45
CA GLU A 59 -5.24 -7.16 0.85
C GLU A 59 -4.72 -6.07 -0.06
N VAL A 60 -5.56 -5.56 -0.95
CA VAL A 60 -5.18 -4.46 -1.84
C VAL A 60 -4.78 -3.22 -1.06
N GLN A 61 -5.41 -2.94 0.09
CA GLN A 61 -5.03 -1.84 0.96
C GLN A 61 -3.60 -1.99 1.49
N ILE A 62 -3.27 -3.20 1.94
CA ILE A 62 -1.95 -3.57 2.47
C ILE A 62 -0.89 -3.42 1.38
N PHE A 63 -1.10 -4.02 0.21
CA PHE A 63 -0.12 -4.02 -0.88
C PHE A 63 0.02 -2.66 -1.60
N SER A 64 -1.00 -1.80 -1.55
CA SER A 64 -0.97 -0.50 -2.24
C SER A 64 -0.42 0.65 -1.40
N GLY A 65 0.02 0.39 -0.17
CA GLY A 65 0.48 1.42 0.76
C GLY A 65 -0.60 2.41 1.22
N ASN A 66 -1.89 2.15 0.89
CA ASN A 66 -3.02 3.00 1.27
C ASN A 66 -3.54 2.69 2.69
N SER A 67 -2.64 2.34 3.61
CA SER A 67 -2.95 1.87 4.96
C SER A 67 -3.17 2.99 5.99
N LYS A 68 -2.92 4.27 5.63
CA LYS A 68 -3.03 5.42 6.57
C LYS A 68 -4.40 5.51 7.25
N THR A 69 -5.49 5.40 6.50
CA THR A 69 -6.84 5.32 7.07
C THR A 69 -7.73 4.43 6.21
N LYS A 70 -8.53 3.57 6.85
CA LYS A 70 -9.52 2.72 6.16
C LYS A 70 -10.53 3.55 5.38
N ALA A 71 -11.02 4.64 5.98
CA ALA A 71 -11.99 5.55 5.34
C ALA A 71 -11.42 6.22 4.07
N GLY A 72 -10.16 6.65 4.09
CA GLY A 72 -9.50 7.23 2.93
C GLY A 72 -9.33 6.23 1.79
N TYR A 73 -8.93 5.00 2.12
CA TYR A 73 -8.83 3.91 1.17
C TYR A 73 -10.19 3.54 0.55
N GLU A 74 -11.25 3.40 1.35
CA GLU A 74 -12.59 3.10 0.84
C GLU A 74 -13.14 4.21 -0.06
N LYS A 75 -12.84 5.48 0.26
CA LYS A 75 -13.14 6.62 -0.61
C LYS A 75 -12.43 6.51 -1.96
N ASN A 76 -11.13 6.18 -1.95
CA ASN A 76 -10.37 5.99 -3.19
C ASN A 76 -10.92 4.84 -4.03
N LEU A 77 -11.28 3.70 -3.43
CA LEU A 77 -11.95 2.60 -4.14
C LEU A 77 -13.29 3.04 -4.74
N GLY A 78 -14.11 3.77 -3.98
CA GLY A 78 -15.38 4.29 -4.47
C GLY A 78 -15.21 5.18 -5.71
N THR A 79 -14.20 6.05 -5.70
CA THR A 79 -13.86 6.88 -6.85
C THR A 79 -13.35 6.05 -8.03
N LEU A 80 -12.43 5.11 -7.81
CA LEU A 80 -11.89 4.23 -8.86
C LEU A 80 -12.98 3.40 -9.55
N ARG A 81 -13.96 2.91 -8.78
CA ARG A 81 -15.12 2.21 -9.32
C ARG A 81 -15.96 3.11 -10.22
N LYS A 82 -16.31 4.32 -9.73
CA LYS A 82 -17.09 5.30 -10.52
C LYS A 82 -16.39 5.69 -11.81
N LEU A 83 -15.06 5.75 -11.78
CA LEU A 83 -14.23 6.07 -12.95
C LEU A 83 -13.98 4.87 -13.89
N GLY A 84 -14.47 3.68 -13.53
CA GLY A 84 -14.39 2.46 -14.33
C GLY A 84 -13.04 1.75 -14.28
N TYR A 85 -12.15 2.06 -13.34
CA TYR A 85 -10.84 1.38 -13.21
C TYR A 85 -10.94 0.03 -12.47
N ILE A 86 -11.93 -0.12 -11.58
CA ILE A 86 -12.13 -1.33 -10.78
C ILE A 86 -13.60 -1.73 -10.74
N GLU A 87 -13.85 -2.99 -10.42
CA GLU A 87 -15.16 -3.55 -10.14
C GLU A 87 -15.17 -4.20 -8.76
N TYR A 88 -16.31 -4.10 -8.07
CA TYR A 88 -16.56 -4.89 -6.86
C TYR A 88 -17.20 -6.21 -7.26
N LEU A 89 -16.71 -7.30 -6.68
CA LEU A 89 -17.30 -8.62 -6.80
C LEU A 89 -18.18 -8.91 -5.58
N SER A 90 -18.85 -10.06 -5.57
CA SER A 90 -19.54 -10.57 -4.38
C SER A 90 -18.56 -10.79 -3.23
N GLY A 91 -18.96 -10.45 -2.00
CA GLY A 91 -18.03 -10.39 -0.88
C GLY A 91 -17.08 -9.20 -1.00
N SER A 92 -16.25 -8.93 0.00
CA SER A 92 -15.38 -7.76 0.07
C SER A 92 -14.19 -7.77 -0.93
N MET A 93 -14.40 -8.32 -2.13
CA MET A 93 -13.41 -8.51 -3.19
C MET A 93 -13.45 -7.40 -4.24
N VAL A 94 -12.32 -7.20 -4.90
CA VAL A 94 -12.14 -6.18 -5.93
C VAL A 94 -11.27 -6.74 -7.06
N LYS A 95 -11.59 -6.39 -8.30
CA LYS A 95 -10.78 -6.71 -9.49
C LYS A 95 -10.59 -5.49 -10.38
N LEU A 96 -9.62 -5.54 -11.28
CA LEU A 96 -9.49 -4.55 -12.35
C LEU A 96 -10.66 -4.68 -13.33
N ALA A 97 -11.25 -3.54 -13.69
CA ALA A 97 -12.13 -3.43 -14.84
C ALA A 97 -11.30 -3.22 -16.12
N GLU A 98 -11.94 -3.25 -17.29
CA GLU A 98 -11.22 -3.16 -18.56
C GLU A 98 -10.35 -1.89 -18.69
N LYS A 99 -10.86 -0.74 -18.24
CA LYS A 99 -10.08 0.51 -18.21
C LYS A 99 -8.88 0.42 -17.26
N GLY A 100 -9.03 -0.26 -16.13
CA GLY A 100 -7.93 -0.53 -15.20
C GLY A 100 -6.87 -1.42 -15.81
N ILE A 101 -7.27 -2.47 -16.54
CA ILE A 101 -6.34 -3.36 -17.26
C ILE A 101 -5.55 -2.56 -18.30
N ARG A 102 -6.22 -1.72 -19.09
CA ARG A 102 -5.57 -0.85 -20.08
C ARG A 102 -4.63 0.17 -19.43
N PHE A 103 -4.99 0.70 -18.26
CA PHE A 103 -4.16 1.65 -17.51
C PHE A 103 -2.86 1.03 -17.00
N VAL A 104 -2.94 -0.18 -16.43
CA VAL A 104 -1.76 -0.90 -15.93
C VAL A 104 -0.89 -1.40 -17.08
N GLY A 105 -1.51 -1.86 -18.17
CA GLY A 105 -0.82 -2.53 -19.26
C GLY A 105 -0.37 -3.95 -18.87
N VAL A 106 0.64 -4.46 -19.58
CA VAL A 106 1.24 -5.77 -19.31
C VAL A 106 2.19 -5.62 -18.12
N VAL A 107 1.86 -6.23 -16.99
CA VAL A 107 2.78 -6.36 -15.85
C VAL A 107 3.57 -7.63 -16.05
N ASP A 108 4.89 -7.49 -16.16
CA ASP A 108 5.77 -8.65 -16.17
C ASP A 108 5.82 -9.30 -14.77
N PRO A 109 5.36 -10.55 -14.60
CA PRO A 109 5.41 -11.22 -13.30
C PRO A 109 6.85 -11.34 -12.74
N SER A 110 7.87 -11.46 -13.61
CA SER A 110 9.28 -11.52 -13.16
C SER A 110 9.78 -10.22 -12.54
N SER A 111 9.11 -9.09 -12.78
CA SER A 111 9.45 -7.83 -12.12
C SER A 111 9.00 -7.75 -10.65
N ILE A 112 8.18 -8.70 -10.20
CA ILE A 112 7.63 -8.73 -8.84
C ILE A 112 8.42 -9.77 -8.04
N THR A 113 9.47 -9.34 -7.33
CA THR A 113 10.23 -10.24 -6.46
C THR A 113 9.60 -10.36 -5.07
N ASN A 114 9.83 -11.49 -4.39
CA ASN A 114 9.47 -11.64 -2.97
C ASN A 114 10.10 -10.52 -2.12
N GLU A 115 11.32 -10.10 -2.44
CA GLU A 115 12.02 -8.99 -1.77
C GLU A 115 11.27 -7.66 -1.88
N SER A 116 10.77 -7.31 -3.07
CA SER A 116 9.98 -6.10 -3.27
C SER A 116 8.72 -6.14 -2.40
N VAL A 117 8.04 -7.29 -2.35
CA VAL A 117 6.84 -7.46 -1.52
C VAL A 117 7.19 -7.41 -0.03
N HIS A 118 8.29 -8.02 0.39
CA HIS A 118 8.77 -7.94 1.76
C HIS A 118 9.07 -6.49 2.17
N ASN A 119 9.64 -5.68 1.28
CA ASN A 119 9.92 -4.27 1.56
C ASN A 119 8.62 -3.48 1.77
N ASP A 120 7.64 -3.62 0.87
CA ASP A 120 6.33 -2.99 0.99
C ASP A 120 5.63 -3.43 2.30
N MET A 121 5.74 -4.71 2.66
CA MET A 121 5.20 -5.25 3.91
C MET A 121 5.87 -4.64 5.15
N LYS A 122 7.20 -4.53 5.13
CA LYS A 122 8.00 -3.98 6.23
C LYS A 122 7.70 -2.51 6.51
N GLU A 123 7.30 -1.72 5.51
CA GLU A 123 6.89 -0.33 5.73
C GLU A 123 5.70 -0.19 6.70
N MET A 124 4.82 -1.20 6.76
CA MET A 124 3.68 -1.24 7.69
C MET A 124 4.05 -1.68 9.10
N LEU A 125 5.28 -2.14 9.31
CA LEU A 125 5.77 -2.68 10.57
C LEU A 125 6.65 -1.67 11.30
N VAL A 126 6.56 -1.67 12.63
CA VAL A 126 7.52 -0.98 13.50
C VAL A 126 8.89 -1.65 13.39
N PRO A 127 10.01 -0.95 13.66
CA PRO A 127 11.36 -1.49 13.43
C PRO A 127 11.59 -2.88 14.02
N LYS A 128 11.17 -3.09 15.28
CA LYS A 128 11.30 -4.38 15.95
C LYS A 128 10.45 -5.51 15.34
N ALA A 129 9.31 -5.19 14.73
CA ALA A 129 8.52 -6.18 14.00
C ALA A 129 9.11 -6.50 12.61
N ARG A 130 9.92 -5.60 12.04
CA ARG A 130 10.69 -5.88 10.80
C ARG A 130 11.79 -6.91 11.05
N GLU A 131 12.49 -6.79 12.18
CA GLU A 131 13.48 -7.80 12.59
C GLU A 131 12.85 -9.20 12.71
N ILE A 132 11.67 -9.30 13.33
CA ILE A 132 10.90 -10.56 13.38
C ILE A 132 10.53 -11.03 11.98
N PHE A 133 10.06 -10.12 11.12
CA PHE A 133 9.71 -10.47 9.73
C PHE A 133 10.92 -11.03 8.96
N ASP A 134 12.09 -10.42 9.11
CA ASP A 134 13.31 -10.82 8.40
C ASP A 134 13.78 -12.24 8.82
N VAL A 135 13.62 -12.61 10.10
CA VAL A 135 13.90 -13.99 10.56
C VAL A 135 12.97 -15.00 9.91
N LEU A 136 11.69 -14.66 9.75
CA LEU A 136 10.67 -15.54 9.17
C LEU A 136 10.66 -15.53 7.63
N ALA A 137 11.46 -14.66 6.99
CA ALA A 137 11.52 -14.52 5.54
C ALA A 137 12.12 -15.75 4.83
N ASP A 138 12.69 -16.69 5.59
CA ASP A 138 13.12 -18.01 5.10
C ASP A 138 11.94 -18.92 4.71
N GLY A 139 10.71 -18.53 5.04
CA GLY A 139 9.49 -19.25 4.70
C GLY A 139 9.25 -20.51 5.55
N LYS A 140 10.03 -20.72 6.62
CA LYS A 140 9.91 -21.89 7.50
C LYS A 140 8.99 -21.62 8.69
N VAL A 141 8.61 -22.70 9.37
CA VAL A 141 7.91 -22.64 10.65
C VAL A 141 8.94 -22.50 11.76
N HIS A 142 8.78 -21.48 12.59
CA HIS A 142 9.69 -21.16 13.69
C HIS A 142 9.00 -21.29 15.04
N ASN A 143 9.77 -21.60 16.08
CA ASN A 143 9.32 -21.50 17.46
C ASN A 143 9.36 -20.03 17.94
N ARG A 144 8.27 -19.57 18.56
CA ARG A 144 8.14 -18.21 19.09
C ARG A 144 9.23 -17.86 20.11
N ARG A 145 9.63 -18.80 20.97
CA ARG A 145 10.69 -18.53 21.96
C ARG A 145 12.07 -18.47 21.32
N GLU A 146 12.37 -19.36 20.39
CA GLU A 146 13.67 -19.39 19.71
C GLU A 146 13.88 -18.12 18.87
N VAL A 147 12.84 -17.62 18.19
CA VAL A 147 12.92 -16.34 17.47
C VAL A 147 13.11 -15.17 18.43
N ALA A 148 12.44 -15.17 19.58
CA ALA A 148 12.62 -14.12 20.59
C ALA A 148 14.05 -14.12 21.15
N GLU A 149 14.59 -15.30 21.45
CA GLU A 149 15.96 -15.48 21.93
C GLU A 149 16.98 -15.06 20.86
N HIS A 150 16.80 -15.47 19.60
CA HIS A 150 17.65 -15.08 18.48
C HIS A 150 17.70 -13.56 18.27
N LEU A 151 16.59 -12.87 18.51
CA LEU A 151 16.48 -11.41 18.41
C LEU A 151 16.84 -10.68 19.72
N ASN A 152 17.40 -11.39 20.71
CA ASN A 152 17.80 -10.85 22.01
C ASN A 152 16.67 -10.14 22.77
N TYR A 153 15.44 -10.68 22.70
CA TYR A 153 14.35 -10.20 23.55
C TYR A 153 14.55 -10.64 25.01
N ASP A 154 14.08 -9.81 25.93
CA ASP A 154 13.98 -10.17 27.34
C ASP A 154 12.96 -11.30 27.52
N MET A 155 13.46 -12.50 27.79
CA MET A 155 12.65 -13.71 27.97
C MET A 155 11.75 -13.65 29.23
N THR A 156 11.98 -12.70 30.13
CA THR A 156 11.10 -12.41 31.27
C THR A 156 9.96 -11.46 30.92
N LYS A 157 10.08 -10.69 29.82
CA LYS A 157 9.13 -9.64 29.40
C LYS A 157 8.82 -9.72 27.90
N LEU A 158 8.18 -10.80 27.48
CA LEU A 158 7.81 -11.02 26.07
C LEU A 158 6.57 -10.23 25.60
N SER A 159 5.90 -9.47 26.46
CA SER A 159 4.65 -8.77 26.10
C SER A 159 4.78 -7.85 24.88
N GLY A 160 5.92 -7.16 24.72
CA GLY A 160 6.22 -6.34 23.54
C GLY A 160 6.41 -7.17 22.27
N TYR A 161 7.11 -8.30 22.38
CA TYR A 161 7.29 -9.27 21.29
C TYR A 161 5.96 -9.87 20.82
N GLU A 162 5.14 -10.32 21.76
CA GLU A 162 3.83 -10.91 21.45
C GLU A 162 2.87 -9.90 20.81
N LYS A 163 2.96 -8.63 21.22
CA LYS A 163 2.19 -7.54 20.61
C LYS A 163 2.59 -7.33 19.14
N ASN A 164 3.89 -7.40 18.83
CA ASN A 164 4.37 -7.29 17.46
C ASN A 164 3.86 -8.46 16.59
N ILE A 165 3.97 -9.70 17.06
CA ILE A 165 3.43 -10.86 16.33
C ILE A 165 1.92 -10.73 16.15
N SER A 166 1.18 -10.35 17.19
CA SER A 166 -0.27 -10.18 17.13
C SER A 166 -0.67 -9.13 16.09
N LYS A 167 0.11 -8.05 15.98
CA LYS A 167 -0.08 -7.05 14.94
C LYS A 167 0.22 -7.62 13.55
N MET A 168 1.32 -8.36 13.37
CA MET A 168 1.67 -9.02 12.10
C MET A 168 0.60 -10.02 11.66
N LYS A 169 0.03 -10.79 12.60
CA LYS A 169 -1.12 -11.67 12.35
C LYS A 169 -2.36 -10.89 11.93
N THR A 170 -2.66 -9.77 12.60
CA THR A 170 -3.79 -8.91 12.23
C THR A 170 -3.64 -8.33 10.83
N LEU A 171 -2.40 -8.05 10.40
CA LEU A 171 -2.07 -7.65 9.03
C LEU A 171 -2.08 -8.82 8.03
N GLY A 172 -2.22 -10.07 8.50
CA GLY A 172 -2.24 -11.26 7.67
C GLY A 172 -0.87 -11.73 7.19
N PHE A 173 0.21 -11.20 7.78
CA PHE A 173 1.58 -11.61 7.42
C PHE A 173 1.99 -12.91 8.08
N VAL A 174 1.42 -13.21 9.26
CA VAL A 174 1.78 -14.37 10.08
C VAL A 174 0.59 -15.28 10.29
N GLU A 175 0.85 -16.58 10.27
CA GLU A 175 -0.07 -17.65 10.69
C GLU A 175 0.52 -18.51 11.80
N TYR A 176 -0.34 -18.98 12.69
CA TYR A 176 0.03 -19.91 13.76
C TYR A 176 -0.23 -21.34 13.31
N HIS A 177 0.81 -22.17 13.37
CA HIS A 177 0.71 -23.61 13.12
C HIS A 177 0.44 -24.39 14.41
N SER A 178 0.87 -23.83 15.54
CA SER A 178 0.57 -24.33 16.88
C SER A 178 0.53 -23.17 17.88
N LYS A 179 0.38 -23.48 19.18
CA LYS A 179 0.46 -22.47 20.24
C LYS A 179 1.85 -21.83 20.35
N THR A 180 2.89 -22.56 19.94
CA THR A 180 4.29 -22.17 20.10
C THR A 180 5.00 -21.89 18.76
N THR A 181 4.39 -22.25 17.63
CA THR A 181 5.01 -22.13 16.32
C THR A 181 4.21 -21.29 15.33
N PHE A 182 4.94 -20.58 14.47
CA PHE A 182 4.39 -19.59 13.54
C PHE A 182 5.30 -19.44 12.32
N ALA A 183 4.73 -18.96 11.22
CA ALA A 183 5.43 -18.71 9.97
C ALA A 183 4.84 -17.48 9.27
N LEU A 184 5.56 -16.96 8.28
CA LEU A 184 4.94 -16.06 7.31
C LEU A 184 3.93 -16.84 6.44
N THR A 185 2.85 -16.16 6.07
CA THR A 185 1.82 -16.72 5.17
C THR A 185 2.32 -16.75 3.73
N ASP A 186 1.67 -17.53 2.87
CA ASP A 186 1.98 -17.58 1.43
C ASP A 186 1.85 -16.21 0.73
N ARG A 187 1.17 -15.25 1.35
CA ARG A 187 1.03 -13.87 0.85
C ARG A 187 2.34 -13.10 0.86
N CYS A 188 3.26 -13.47 1.75
CA CYS A 188 4.60 -12.93 1.78
C CYS A 188 5.45 -13.49 0.63
N PHE A 189 5.03 -14.60 0.03
CA PHE A 189 5.78 -15.34 -0.99
C PHE A 189 4.99 -15.47 -2.30
N PRO A 190 4.70 -14.37 -3.00
CA PRO A 190 3.94 -14.39 -4.25
C PRO A 190 4.58 -15.22 -5.36
N LEU A 191 5.91 -15.37 -5.35
CA LEU A 191 6.63 -16.24 -6.29
C LEU A 191 6.92 -17.65 -5.73
N GLY A 192 6.27 -18.01 -4.63
CA GLY A 192 6.55 -19.24 -3.89
C GLY A 192 7.61 -19.06 -2.81
N ARG A 193 7.59 -19.98 -1.85
CA ARG A 193 8.52 -19.97 -0.70
C ARG A 193 9.95 -20.28 -1.16
N PRO A 194 10.98 -19.71 -0.50
CA PRO A 194 12.37 -20.05 -0.79
C PRO A 194 12.59 -21.55 -0.64
N LYS A 195 13.13 -22.20 -1.68
CA LYS A 195 13.59 -23.59 -1.59
C LYS A 195 15.01 -23.56 -1.03
N ASN A 196 15.14 -23.84 0.26
CA ASN A 196 16.43 -24.12 0.89
C ASN A 196 16.59 -25.62 1.08
#